data_AF-A0A3G2TD67-F1
#
_entry.id   AF-A0A3G2TD67-F1
#
_cell.length_a   1.000
_cell.length_b   1.000
_cell.length_c   1.000
_cell.angle_alpha   90.00
_cell.angle_beta   90.00
_cell.angle_gamma   90.00
#
_symmetry.space_group_name_H-M   'P 1'
#
loop_
_entity.id
_entity.type
_entity.pdbx_description
1 polymer ?
#
loop_
_entity_poly.entity_id
_entity_poly.type
_entity_poly.pdbx_seq_one_letter_code
_entity_poly.pdbx_strand_id
1 'polypeptide(L)' 'MLYALHADGVFNNGAVELKDVAENFEKLFNIDLGQFHRTFLEIRIRKSSKTKFLDTLKDTLEKRMEDADEN' A
#
# COMPACT_ATOMS: atom_id res chain seq x y z
N MET A 1 0.59 1.98 -0.68
CA MET A 1 -0.23 0.76 -0.86
C MET A 1 -1.64 1.03 -0.35
N LEU A 2 -1.94 0.95 0.95
CA LEU A 2 -3.31 1.21 1.48
C LEU A 2 -3.97 2.47 0.92
N TYR A 3 -3.30 3.61 1.08
CA TYR A 3 -3.77 4.91 0.57
C TYR A 3 -3.82 5.01 -0.96
N ALA A 4 -2.97 4.25 -1.66
CA ALA A 4 -2.96 4.24 -3.12
C ALA A 4 -4.16 3.45 -3.64
N LEU A 5 -4.46 2.28 -3.06
CA LEU A 5 -5.62 1.46 -3.41
C LEU A 5 -6.95 2.16 -3.08
N HIS A 6 -6.99 2.88 -1.95
CA HIS A 6 -8.13 3.72 -1.61
C HIS A 6 -8.26 4.92 -2.58
N ALA A 7 -7.16 5.60 -2.92
CA ALA A 7 -7.19 6.73 -3.86
C ALA A 7 -7.55 6.31 -5.30
N ASP A 8 -7.14 5.12 -5.70
CA ASP A 8 -7.45 4.52 -7.01
C ASP A 8 -8.87 3.92 -7.05
N GLY A 9 -9.60 3.92 -5.92
CA GLY A 9 -11.00 3.49 -5.85
C GLY A 9 -11.21 1.99 -6.06
N VAL A 10 -10.14 1.19 -5.94
CA VAL A 10 -10.12 -0.27 -6.20
C VAL A 10 -11.14 -1.01 -5.33
N PHE A 11 -11.41 -0.50 -4.13
CA PHE A 11 -12.39 -1.08 -3.22
C PHE A 11 -13.74 -0.36 -3.32
N ASN A 12 -14.77 -1.14 -3.67
CA ASN A 12 -16.18 -0.74 -3.63
C ASN A 12 -16.46 0.59 -4.35
N ASN A 13 -15.79 0.83 -5.49
CA ASN A 13 -15.95 2.03 -6.32
C ASN A 13 -15.70 3.36 -5.57
N GLY A 14 -14.81 3.35 -4.58
CA GLY A 14 -14.49 4.51 -3.75
C GLY A 14 -15.44 4.77 -2.58
N ALA A 15 -16.43 3.89 -2.34
CA ALA A 15 -17.38 4.03 -1.23
C ALA A 15 -16.92 3.39 0.09
N VAL A 16 -15.77 2.70 0.07
CA VAL A 16 -15.21 2.05 1.26
C VAL A 16 -14.40 3.07 2.06
N GLU A 17 -14.66 3.16 3.36
CA GLU A 17 -13.89 4.03 4.23
C GLU A 17 -12.47 3.50 4.40
N LEU A 18 -11.51 4.41 4.50
CA LEU A 18 -10.10 4.07 4.76
C LEU A 18 -9.91 3.16 5.99
N LYS A 19 -10.79 3.27 6.99
CA LYS A 19 -10.79 2.41 8.18
C LYS A 19 -11.07 0.95 7.81
N ASP A 20 -12.06 0.69 6.97
CA ASP A 20 -12.41 -0.66 6.54
C ASP A 20 -11.27 -1.27 5.72
N VAL A 21 -10.60 -0.47 4.87
CA VAL A 21 -9.41 -0.92 4.15
C VAL A 21 -8.29 -1.27 5.14
N ALA A 22 -8.04 -0.43 6.15
CA ALA A 22 -7.00 -0.67 7.14
C ALA A 22 -7.24 -1.97 7.90
N GLU A 23 -8.45 -2.19 8.44
CA GLU A 23 -8.82 -3.41 9.17
C GLU A 23 -8.71 -4.67 8.29
N ASN A 24 -9.06 -4.59 7.01
CA ASN A 24 -8.89 -5.70 6.08
C ASN A 24 -7.41 -6.01 5.83
N PHE A 25 -6.57 -4.99 5.70
CA PHE A 25 -5.12 -5.16 5.52
C PHE A 25 -4.45 -5.73 6.77
N GLU A 26 -4.84 -5.29 7.97
CA GLU A 26 -4.37 -5.88 9.22
C GLU A 26 -4.65 -7.38 9.28
N LYS A 27 -5.88 -7.78 8.93
CA LYS A 27 -6.27 -9.20 8.89
C LYS A 27 -5.54 -9.97 7.78
N LEU A 28 -5.43 -9.40 6.59
CA LEU A 28 -4.86 -10.06 5.42
C LEU A 28 -3.35 -10.31 5.58
N PHE A 29 -2.64 -9.33 6.13
CA PHE A 29 -1.19 -9.41 6.34
C PHE A 29 -0.80 -9.85 7.76
N ASN A 30 -1.79 -10.03 8.64
CA ASN A 30 -1.59 -10.33 10.06
C ASN A 30 -0.62 -9.33 10.74
N ILE A 31 -0.87 -8.04 10.53
CA ILE A 31 -0.10 -6.92 11.07
C ILE A 31 -1.01 -5.99 11.89
N ASP A 32 -0.42 -5.17 12.75
CA ASP A 32 -1.09 -4.05 13.41
C ASP A 32 -0.67 -2.74 12.71
N LEU A 33 -1.61 -2.06 12.05
CA LEU A 33 -1.38 -0.78 11.39
C LEU A 33 -1.52 0.40 12.36
N GLY A 34 -2.15 0.20 13.53
CA GLY A 34 -2.27 1.19 14.59
C GLY A 34 -2.85 2.53 14.10
N GLN A 35 -2.09 3.63 14.30
CA GLN A 35 -2.52 4.99 13.91
C GLN A 35 -2.37 5.27 12.41
N PHE A 36 -3.04 4.49 11.55
CA PHE A 36 -2.96 4.64 10.10
C PHE A 36 -3.23 6.08 9.62
N HIS A 37 -4.23 6.76 10.20
CA HIS A 37 -4.51 8.17 9.89
C HIS A 37 -3.30 9.10 10.07
N ARG A 38 -2.52 8.88 11.14
CA ARG A 38 -1.28 9.63 11.38
C ARG A 38 -0.18 9.23 10.39
N THR A 39 -0.10 7.94 10.07
CA THR A 39 0.82 7.42 9.05
C THR A 39 0.64 8.12 7.70
N PHE A 40 -0.60 8.49 7.31
CA PHE A 40 -0.85 9.28 6.12
C PHE A 40 -0.20 10.67 6.17
N LEU A 41 -0.38 11.38 7.28
CA LEU A 41 0.20 12.71 7.47
C LEU A 41 1.72 12.64 7.44
N GLU A 42 2.29 11.63 8.09
CA GLU A 42 3.72 11.36 8.09
C GLU A 42 4.25 11.05 6.68
N ILE A 43 3.50 10.30 5.86
CA ILE A 43 3.83 10.06 4.45
C ILE A 43 3.83 11.36 3.64
N ARG A 44 2.84 12.23 3.83
CA ARG A 44 2.71 13.50 3.09
C ARG A 44 3.87 14.46 3.32
N ILE A 45 4.45 14.47 4.52
CA ILE A 45 5.53 15.40 4.89
C ILE A 45 6.95 14.87 4.59
N ARG A 46 7.09 13.63 4.10
CA ARG A 46 8.40 13.07 3.73
C ARG A 46 9.04 13.90 2.60
N LYS A 47 10.30 14.30 2.81
CA LYS A 47 11.15 14.94 1.79
C LYS A 47 11.73 13.93 0.80
N SER A 48 11.87 12.67 1.21
CA SER A 48 12.23 11.52 0.38
C SER A 48 11.00 10.94 -0.33
N SER A 49 11.14 9.81 -1.06
CA SER A 49 10.02 9.15 -1.74
C SER A 49 8.85 8.90 -0.76
N LYS A 50 7.70 9.50 -1.06
CA LYS A 50 6.45 9.34 -0.30
C LYS A 50 5.88 7.92 -0.46
N THR A 51 6.29 7.20 -1.50
CA THR A 51 5.76 5.90 -1.90
C THR A 51 6.77 4.77 -1.77
N LYS A 52 7.87 4.95 -1.01
CA LYS A 52 8.99 3.99 -0.92
C LYS A 52 8.59 2.50 -0.83
N PHE A 53 7.55 2.16 -0.07
CA PHE A 53 7.07 0.79 0.03
C PHE A 53 6.40 0.27 -1.26
N LEU A 54 5.64 1.11 -1.97
CA LEU A 54 5.11 0.79 -3.31
C LEU A 54 6.24 0.59 -4.31
N ASP A 55 7.25 1.47 -4.26
CA ASP A 55 8.42 1.41 -5.14
C ASP A 55 9.13 0.05 -4.93
N THR A 56 9.37 -0.33 -3.67
CA THR A 56 9.97 -1.64 -3.34
C THR A 56 9.13 -2.83 -3.82
N LEU A 57 7.80 -2.78 -3.68
CA LEU A 57 6.92 -3.86 -4.14
C LEU A 57 6.93 -3.99 -5.66
N LYS A 58 6.95 -2.86 -6.38
CA LYS A 58 7.10 -2.82 -7.83
C LYS A 58 8.41 -3.47 -8.25
N ASP A 59 9.53 -3.00 -7.70
CA ASP A 59 10.87 -3.49 -8.05
C ASP A 59 11.00 -5.00 -7.76
N THR A 60 10.44 -5.47 -6.64
CA THR A 60 10.45 -6.90 -6.28
C THR A 60 9.64 -7.74 -7.25
N LEU A 61 8.50 -7.23 -7.71
CA LEU A 61 7.64 -7.93 -8.66
C LEU A 61 8.28 -7.98 -10.05
N GLU A 62 8.84 -6.87 -10.53
CA GLU A 62 9.55 -6.80 -11.82
C GLU A 62 10.73 -7.77 -11.83
N LYS A 63 11.54 -7.78 -10.78
CA LYS A 63 12.64 -8.75 -10.65
C LYS A 63 12.17 -10.20 -10.72
N ARG A 64 11.05 -10.53 -10.06
CA ARG A 64 10.49 -11.89 -10.10
C ARG A 64 10.00 -12.28 -11.50
N MET A 65 9.51 -11.31 -12.29
CA MET A 65 9.12 -11.55 -13.68
C MET A 65 10.35 -11.78 -14.57
N GLU A 66 11.40 -10.97 -14.40
CA GLU A 66 12.69 -11.17 -15.09
C GLU A 66 13.27 -12.55 -14.79
N ASP A 67 13.33 -12.94 -13.51
CA ASP A 67 13.80 -14.26 -13.08
C ASP A 67 12.95 -15.42 -13.68
N ALA A 68 11.68 -15.18 -14.01
CA ALA A 68 10.79 -16.17 -14.59
C ALA A 68 10.89 -16.24 -16.12
N ASP A 69 11.21 -15.14 -16.79
CA ASP A 69 11.43 -15.07 -18.25
C ASP A 69 12.82 -15.58 -18.65
N GLU A 70 13.80 -15.54 -17.72
CA GLU A 70 15.14 -16.11 -17.90
C GLU A 70 15.21 -17.65 -17.69
N ASN A 71 14.12 -18.29 -17.26
CA ASN A 71 14.00 -19.75 -17.04
C ASN A 71 12.99 -20.42 -17.98
#